data_AF-A0A973L7T7-F1
#
_entry.id   AF-A0A973L7T7-F1
#
_cell.length_a   1.000
_cell.length_b   1.000
_cell.length_c   1.000
_cell.angle_alpha   90.00
_cell.angle_beta   90.00
_cell.angle_gamma   90.00
#
_symmetry.space_group_name_H-M   'P 1'
#
loop_
_entity.id
_entity.type
_entity.pdbx_description
1 polymer ?
#
loop_
_entity_poly.entity_id
_entity_poly.type
_entity_poly.pdbx_seq_one_letter_code
_entity_poly.pdbx_strand_id
1 'polypeptide(L)'
;MLRRTLLAAAGSERTRALIERSPGSRQIVKRYVAGPATDDAVAVADALIEDGLLATIDHLGEDTTDANQAILVKEAYLLLLERLAAAGLTPHAEVSVKLSAIGQSLSSDGEKIALEHAHAVCEAAQRAGTTVTFDMEDHTTTDSTLKIVAELR
;
A
#
# COMPACT_ATOMS: atom_id res chain seq x y z
N MET A 1 -27.91 -0.98 -9.46
CA MET A 1 -27.52 -0.55 -10.82
C MET A 1 -26.29 0.35 -10.79
N LEU A 2 -26.30 1.46 -10.02
CA LEU A 2 -25.19 2.42 -9.94
C LEU A 2 -23.82 1.81 -9.55
N ARG A 3 -23.78 0.94 -8.52
CA ARG A 3 -22.54 0.26 -8.09
C ARG A 3 -21.90 -0.54 -9.23
N ARG A 4 -22.70 -1.29 -9.99
CA ARG A 4 -22.21 -2.19 -11.04
C ARG A 4 -21.70 -1.39 -12.26
N THR A 5 -22.35 -0.28 -12.59
CA THR A 5 -21.92 0.62 -13.66
C THR A 5 -20.67 1.41 -13.26
N LEU A 6 -20.55 1.83 -11.99
CA LEU A 6 -19.34 2.48 -11.48
C LEU A 6 -18.15 1.52 -11.45
N LEU A 7 -18.35 0.28 -10.98
CA LEU A 7 -17.31 -0.75 -10.98
C LEU A 7 -16.87 -1.11 -12.41
N ALA A 8 -17.81 -1.26 -13.35
CA ALA A 8 -17.49 -1.50 -14.75
C ALA A 8 -16.72 -0.33 -15.39
N ALA A 9 -17.05 0.91 -15.01
CA ALA A 9 -16.32 2.08 -15.46
C ALA A 9 -14.91 2.19 -14.86
N ALA A 10 -14.74 1.80 -13.58
CA ALA A 10 -13.45 1.78 -12.90
C ALA A 10 -12.48 0.74 -13.47
N GLY A 11 -12.98 -0.43 -13.90
CA GLY A 11 -12.17 -1.46 -14.54
C GLY A 11 -11.83 -1.23 -16.02
N SER A 12 -12.16 -0.07 -16.59
CA SER A 12 -11.91 0.26 -18.00
C SER A 12 -10.67 1.14 -18.16
N GLU A 13 -9.62 0.60 -18.78
CA GLU A 13 -8.37 1.31 -19.09
C GLU A 13 -8.59 2.62 -19.86
N ARG A 14 -9.60 2.64 -20.76
CA ARG A 14 -9.95 3.87 -21.50
C ARG A 14 -10.54 4.94 -20.60
N THR A 15 -11.35 4.52 -19.63
CA THR A 15 -11.98 5.44 -18.66
C THR A 15 -10.92 5.96 -17.69
N ARG A 16 -10.04 5.09 -17.20
CA ARG A 16 -8.87 5.45 -16.40
C ARG A 16 -8.01 6.49 -17.10
N ALA A 17 -7.57 6.22 -18.33
CA ALA A 17 -6.74 7.14 -19.10
C ALA A 17 -7.42 8.50 -19.35
N LEU A 18 -8.75 8.52 -19.54
CA LEU A 18 -9.51 9.75 -19.74
C LEU A 18 -9.58 10.59 -18.44
N ILE A 19 -9.77 9.92 -17.30
CA ILE A 19 -9.83 10.54 -15.97
C ILE A 19 -8.45 11.05 -15.54
N GLU A 20 -7.38 10.29 -15.75
CA GLU A 20 -6.01 10.71 -15.40
C GLU A 20 -5.54 11.93 -16.22
N ARG A 21 -6.05 12.08 -17.45
CA ARG A 21 -5.71 13.18 -18.37
C ARG A 21 -6.59 14.43 -18.22
N SER A 22 -7.72 14.34 -17.51
CA SER A 22 -8.60 15.49 -17.32
C SER A 22 -8.13 16.36 -16.12
N PRO A 23 -7.95 17.68 -16.31
CA PRO A 23 -7.47 18.56 -15.24
C PRO A 23 -8.40 18.64 -14.02
N GLY A 24 -9.72 18.52 -14.23
CA GLY A 24 -10.72 18.64 -13.16
C GLY A 24 -10.83 17.41 -12.26
N SER A 25 -10.59 16.20 -12.80
CA SER A 25 -10.62 14.96 -12.03
C SER A 25 -9.38 14.79 -11.14
N ARG A 26 -8.21 15.28 -11.57
CA ARG A 26 -6.99 15.30 -10.74
C ARG A 26 -7.21 16.01 -9.41
N GLN A 27 -7.99 17.08 -9.40
CA GLN A 27 -8.27 17.86 -8.19
C GLN A 27 -9.18 17.11 -7.20
N ILE A 28 -10.05 16.22 -7.69
CA ILE A 28 -10.88 15.34 -6.86
C ILE A 28 -10.04 14.19 -6.30
N VAL A 29 -9.18 13.57 -7.13
CA VAL A 29 -8.32 12.45 -6.71
C VAL A 29 -7.28 12.89 -5.68
N LYS A 30 -6.69 14.08 -5.82
CA LYS A 30 -5.72 14.64 -4.86
C LYS A 30 -6.24 14.78 -3.43
N ARG A 31 -7.57 14.81 -3.24
CA ARG A 31 -8.18 14.80 -1.90
C ARG A 31 -8.06 13.44 -1.20
N TYR A 32 -7.92 12.36 -1.96
CA TYR A 32 -7.97 10.97 -1.47
C TYR A 32 -6.68 10.19 -1.70
N VAL A 33 -5.83 10.62 -2.63
CA VAL A 33 -4.56 9.98 -2.96
C VAL A 33 -3.47 11.05 -2.98
N ALA A 34 -2.41 10.83 -2.21
CA ALA A 34 -1.30 11.79 -2.07
C ALA A 34 -0.62 12.07 -3.43
N GLY A 35 -0.39 11.02 -4.21
CA GLY A 35 0.16 11.10 -5.56
C GLY A 35 0.67 9.75 -6.03
N PRO A 36 1.15 9.66 -7.28
CA PRO A 36 1.68 8.42 -7.85
C PRO A 36 3.10 8.07 -7.41
N ALA A 37 3.86 8.99 -6.82
CA ALA A 37 5.25 8.74 -6.39
C ALA A 37 5.37 8.64 -4.87
N THR A 38 6.38 7.89 -4.41
CA THR A 38 6.74 7.81 -2.98
C THR A 38 6.96 9.19 -2.37
N ASP A 39 7.61 10.10 -3.10
CA ASP A 39 7.88 11.46 -2.63
C ASP A 39 6.60 12.29 -2.45
N ASP A 40 5.54 12.02 -3.22
CA ASP A 40 4.24 12.66 -3.01
C ASP A 40 3.62 12.22 -1.67
N ALA A 41 3.72 10.92 -1.36
CA ALA A 41 3.23 10.36 -0.09
C ALA A 41 4.01 10.93 1.11
N VAL A 42 5.33 11.05 1.00
CA VAL A 42 6.19 11.66 2.03
C VAL A 42 5.84 13.13 2.25
N ALA A 43 5.68 13.91 1.18
CA ALA A 43 5.33 15.32 1.28
C ALA A 43 3.94 15.54 1.92
N VAL A 44 2.96 14.68 1.61
CA VAL A 44 1.64 14.74 2.25
C VAL A 44 1.72 14.31 3.72
N ALA A 45 2.49 13.28 4.05
CA ALA A 45 2.68 12.85 5.43
C ALA A 45 3.32 13.96 6.28
N ASP A 46 4.35 14.62 5.75
CA ASP A 46 5.01 15.76 6.40
C ASP A 46 4.01 16.87 6.73
N ALA A 47 3.21 17.31 5.74
CA ALA A 47 2.19 18.34 5.93
C ALA A 47 1.13 17.94 6.98
N LEU A 48 0.69 16.68 7.00
CA LEU A 48 -0.25 16.18 8.02
C LEU A 48 0.37 16.19 9.42
N ILE A 49 1.66 15.86 9.53
CA ILE A 49 2.41 15.84 10.78
C ILE A 49 2.65 17.27 11.29
N GLU A 50 2.95 18.23 10.41
CA GLU A 50 3.03 19.66 10.75
C GLU A 50 1.68 20.18 11.31
N ASP A 51 0.56 19.66 10.81
CA ASP A 51 -0.79 19.94 11.31
C ASP A 51 -1.13 19.18 12.62
N GLY A 52 -0.18 18.43 13.19
CA GLY A 52 -0.34 17.70 14.45
C GLY A 52 -1.07 16.36 14.34
N LEU A 53 -1.16 15.80 13.13
CA LEU A 53 -1.78 14.49 12.88
C LEU A 53 -0.72 13.38 12.80
N LEU A 54 -1.16 12.15 13.00
CA LEU A 54 -0.39 10.95 12.66
C LEU A 54 -0.78 10.48 11.27
N ALA A 55 0.15 9.84 10.57
CA ALA A 55 -0.07 9.32 9.22
C ALA A 55 0.10 7.80 9.15
N THR A 56 -0.78 7.16 8.39
CA THR A 56 -0.58 5.80 7.89
C THR A 56 -0.58 5.85 6.37
N ILE A 57 0.38 5.20 5.74
CA ILE A 57 0.55 5.24 4.29
C ILE A 57 0.27 3.85 3.72
N ASP A 58 -0.72 3.79 2.83
CA ASP A 58 -1.10 2.60 2.07
C ASP A 58 -0.61 2.74 0.63
N HIS A 59 0.17 1.77 0.16
CA HIS A 59 0.58 1.72 -1.23
C HIS A 59 -0.54 1.12 -2.08
N LEU A 60 -1.19 1.95 -2.90
CA LEU A 60 -2.25 1.50 -3.80
C LEU A 60 -1.67 0.66 -4.96
N GLY A 61 -1.72 -0.65 -4.81
CA GLY A 61 -1.46 -1.62 -5.87
C GLY A 61 -2.72 -2.05 -6.62
N GLU A 62 -2.56 -2.47 -7.87
CA GLU A 62 -3.57 -3.27 -8.57
C GLU A 62 -3.56 -4.71 -8.00
N ASP A 63 -4.61 -5.51 -8.29
CA ASP A 63 -4.67 -6.92 -7.88
C ASP A 63 -3.38 -7.65 -8.30
N THR A 64 -2.53 -7.99 -7.32
CA THR A 64 -1.25 -8.68 -7.57
C THR A 64 -1.53 -10.09 -8.09
N THR A 65 -1.27 -10.29 -9.39
CA THR A 65 -1.57 -11.56 -10.10
C THR A 65 -0.33 -12.40 -10.38
N ASP A 66 0.86 -11.83 -10.24
CA ASP A 66 2.13 -12.54 -10.42
C ASP A 66 3.20 -12.14 -9.37
N ALA A 67 4.23 -12.96 -9.27
CA ALA A 67 5.30 -12.79 -8.28
C ALA A 67 6.15 -11.53 -8.51
N ASN A 68 6.32 -11.08 -9.76
CA ASN A 68 7.10 -9.87 -10.04
C ASN A 68 6.35 -8.63 -9.54
N GLN A 69 5.02 -8.59 -9.70
CA GLN A 69 4.19 -7.52 -9.13
C GLN A 69 4.32 -7.48 -7.59
N ALA A 70 4.27 -8.64 -6.93
CA ALA A 70 4.47 -8.74 -5.48
C ALA A 70 5.84 -8.19 -5.04
N ILE A 71 6.89 -8.49 -5.80
CA ILE A 71 8.24 -7.95 -5.57
C ILE A 71 8.24 -6.43 -5.69
N LEU A 72 7.63 -5.89 -6.75
CA LEU A 72 7.57 -4.43 -6.97
C LEU A 72 6.83 -3.70 -5.84
N VAL A 73 5.71 -4.26 -5.36
CA VAL A 73 4.97 -3.69 -4.21
C VAL A 73 5.83 -3.73 -2.95
N LYS A 74 6.49 -4.86 -2.66
CA LYS A 74 7.43 -4.95 -1.53
C LYS A 74 8.54 -3.91 -1.64
N GLU A 75 9.20 -3.78 -2.79
CA GLU A 75 10.24 -2.75 -3.02
C GLU A 75 9.71 -1.34 -2.83
N ALA A 76 8.46 -1.06 -3.22
CA ALA A 76 7.83 0.24 -2.99
C ALA A 76 7.67 0.57 -1.50
N TYR A 77 7.31 -0.42 -0.67
CA TYR A 77 7.27 -0.24 0.79
C TYR A 77 8.67 -0.03 1.39
N LEU A 78 9.69 -0.77 0.90
CA LEU A 78 11.07 -0.59 1.36
C LEU A 78 11.57 0.82 1.06
N LEU A 79 11.34 1.30 -0.17
CA LEU A 79 11.67 2.67 -0.57
C LEU A 79 10.89 3.69 0.27
N LEU A 80 9.60 3.50 0.48
CA LEU A 80 8.79 4.40 1.30
C LEU A 80 9.33 4.54 2.72
N LEU A 81 9.65 3.42 3.37
CA LEU A 81 10.21 3.41 4.73
C LEU A 81 11.58 4.11 4.78
N GLU A 82 12.43 3.90 3.77
CA GLU A 82 13.70 4.62 3.63
C GLU A 82 13.47 6.14 3.55
N ARG A 83 12.52 6.58 2.70
CA ARG A 83 12.24 8.01 2.49
C ARG A 83 11.60 8.66 3.71
N LEU A 84 10.70 7.98 4.42
CA LEU A 84 10.15 8.45 5.69
C LEU A 84 11.24 8.62 6.76
N ALA A 85 12.16 7.65 6.85
CA ALA A 85 13.27 7.72 7.79
C ALA A 85 14.23 8.88 7.44
N ALA A 86 14.58 9.04 6.17
CA ALA A 86 15.42 10.14 5.70
C ALA A 86 14.80 11.52 5.95
N ALA A 87 13.47 11.61 5.91
CA ALA A 87 12.72 12.82 6.24
C ALA A 87 12.47 13.02 7.76
N GLY A 88 12.82 12.04 8.61
CA GLY A 88 12.59 12.12 10.05
C GLY A 88 11.13 11.94 10.49
N LEU A 89 10.27 11.38 9.63
CA LEU A 89 8.82 11.30 9.84
C LEU A 89 8.37 10.03 10.57
N THR A 90 9.24 9.03 10.70
CA THR A 90 8.92 7.70 11.24
C THR A 90 8.38 7.66 12.68
N PRO A 91 8.63 8.64 13.57
CA PRO A 91 7.94 8.69 14.87
C PRO A 91 6.43 8.96 14.77
N HIS A 92 5.97 9.51 13.63
CA HIS A 92 4.58 9.93 13.42
C HIS A 92 3.92 9.35 12.16
N ALA A 93 4.67 8.56 11.38
CA ALA A 93 4.21 7.91 10.17
C ALA A 93 4.54 6.41 10.18
N GLU A 94 3.56 5.60 9.84
CA GLU A 94 3.67 4.14 9.68
C GLU A 94 3.06 3.68 8.34
N VAL A 95 3.13 2.38 8.02
CA VAL A 95 2.65 1.84 6.74
C VAL A 95 1.57 0.77 6.95
N SER A 96 0.48 0.87 6.20
CA SER A 96 -0.53 -0.19 6.10
C SER A 96 -0.23 -1.08 4.90
N VAL A 97 -0.16 -2.39 5.14
CA VAL A 97 0.24 -3.40 4.15
C VAL A 97 -0.88 -4.43 4.01
N LYS A 98 -1.33 -4.64 2.77
CA LYS A 98 -2.20 -5.75 2.38
C LYS A 98 -1.33 -6.94 1.99
N LEU A 99 -1.58 -8.11 2.59
CA LEU A 99 -0.80 -9.31 2.28
C LEU A 99 -1.09 -9.82 0.86
N SER A 100 -2.32 -9.61 0.37
CA SER A 100 -2.68 -9.89 -1.02
C SER A 100 -1.76 -9.17 -2.02
N ALA A 101 -1.44 -7.90 -1.75
CA ALA A 101 -0.63 -7.05 -2.61
C ALA A 101 0.85 -7.51 -2.66
N ILE A 102 1.34 -8.15 -1.61
CA ILE A 102 2.71 -8.70 -1.54
C ILE A 102 2.77 -10.22 -1.74
N GLY A 103 1.71 -10.83 -2.27
CA GLY A 103 1.77 -12.19 -2.84
C GLY A 103 0.84 -13.22 -2.22
N GLN A 104 0.06 -12.90 -1.19
CA GLN A 104 -0.77 -13.89 -0.47
C GLN A 104 -1.78 -14.59 -1.39
N SER A 105 -2.31 -13.87 -2.37
CA SER A 105 -3.33 -14.37 -3.30
C SER A 105 -2.76 -15.12 -4.51
N LEU A 106 -1.43 -15.29 -4.61
CA LEU A 106 -0.81 -16.03 -5.71
C LEU A 106 -1.12 -17.53 -5.62
N SER A 107 -1.45 -18.13 -6.76
CA SER A 107 -1.89 -19.53 -6.84
C SER A 107 -0.82 -20.55 -6.43
N SER A 108 0.45 -20.17 -6.53
CA SER A 108 1.60 -21.00 -6.16
C SER A 108 2.45 -20.28 -5.14
N ASP A 109 2.68 -20.91 -3.98
CA ASP A 109 3.53 -20.41 -2.90
C ASP A 109 3.12 -19.04 -2.31
N GLY A 110 1.86 -18.60 -2.51
CA GLY A 110 1.42 -17.25 -2.12
C GLY A 110 1.64 -16.89 -0.65
N GLU A 111 1.29 -17.76 0.29
CA GLU A 111 1.56 -17.52 1.73
C GLU A 111 3.04 -17.39 2.04
N LYS A 112 3.87 -18.23 1.42
CA LYS A 112 5.32 -18.24 1.64
C LYS A 112 5.94 -16.96 1.09
N ILE A 113 5.54 -16.54 -0.11
CA ILE A 113 5.99 -15.30 -0.74
C ILE A 113 5.56 -14.10 0.11
N ALA A 114 4.30 -14.06 0.54
CA ALA A 114 3.78 -12.99 1.39
C ALA A 114 4.53 -12.91 2.73
N LEU A 115 4.83 -14.06 3.37
CA LEU A 115 5.60 -14.09 4.60
C LEU A 115 7.03 -13.54 4.41
N GLU A 116 7.73 -13.98 3.36
CA GLU A 116 9.08 -13.49 3.05
C GLU A 116 9.10 -11.98 2.81
N HIS A 117 8.15 -11.48 2.02
CA HIS A 117 8.00 -10.06 1.74
C HIS A 117 7.60 -9.26 2.99
N ALA A 118 6.65 -9.76 3.78
CA ALA A 118 6.22 -9.13 5.02
C ALA A 118 7.37 -9.04 6.03
N HIS A 119 8.20 -10.08 6.14
CA HIS A 119 9.39 -10.07 6.98
C HIS A 119 10.35 -8.96 6.55
N ALA A 120 10.65 -8.83 5.25
CA ALA A 120 11.51 -7.76 4.74
C ALA A 120 10.96 -6.34 5.03
N VAL A 121 9.64 -6.14 4.89
CA VAL A 121 9.00 -4.86 5.21
C VAL A 121 9.04 -4.57 6.71
N CYS A 122 8.74 -5.56 7.56
CA CYS A 122 8.83 -5.42 9.01
C CYS A 122 10.25 -5.09 9.48
N GLU A 123 11.27 -5.75 8.94
CA GLU A 123 12.66 -5.42 9.25
C GLU A 123 13.03 -3.99 8.84
N ALA A 124 12.57 -3.54 7.67
CA ALA A 124 12.80 -2.18 7.22
C ALA A 124 12.10 -1.15 8.13
N ALA A 125 10.86 -1.42 8.54
CA ALA A 125 10.12 -0.57 9.46
C ALA A 125 10.81 -0.51 10.83
N GLN A 126 11.28 -1.65 11.34
CA GLN A 126 12.04 -1.72 12.58
C GLN A 126 13.34 -0.90 12.50
N ARG A 127 14.11 -1.02 11.41
CA ARG A 127 15.32 -0.21 11.18
C ARG A 127 15.01 1.29 11.08
N ALA A 128 13.87 1.63 10.48
CA ALA A 128 13.38 3.00 10.34
C ALA A 128 12.78 3.59 11.63
N GLY A 129 12.53 2.75 12.65
CA GLY A 129 11.94 3.17 13.92
C GLY A 129 10.43 3.39 13.86
N THR A 130 9.72 2.70 12.96
CA THR A 130 8.25 2.74 12.82
C THR A 130 7.64 1.33 12.84
N THR A 131 6.33 1.26 12.71
CA THR A 131 5.52 0.03 12.73
C THR A 131 4.95 -0.30 11.35
N VAL A 132 4.43 -1.52 11.24
CA VAL A 132 3.64 -1.99 10.10
C VAL A 132 2.27 -2.40 10.62
N THR A 133 1.21 -1.91 9.96
CA THR A 133 -0.16 -2.39 10.15
C THR A 133 -0.50 -3.36 9.02
N PHE A 134 -0.91 -4.58 9.34
CA PHE A 134 -1.41 -5.51 8.33
C PHE A 134 -2.94 -5.39 8.22
N ASP A 135 -3.40 -5.01 7.03
CA ASP A 135 -4.83 -4.85 6.76
C ASP A 135 -5.53 -6.22 6.76
N MET A 136 -6.70 -6.29 7.41
CA MET A 136 -7.59 -7.43 7.24
C MET A 136 -8.43 -7.24 5.98
N GLU A 137 -8.43 -8.24 5.12
CA GLU A 137 -9.02 -8.16 3.78
C GLU A 137 -10.31 -8.99 3.67
N ASP A 138 -10.58 -9.61 2.52
CA ASP A 138 -11.75 -10.47 2.35
C ASP A 138 -11.70 -11.67 3.31
N HIS A 139 -12.87 -12.15 3.74
CA HIS A 139 -12.98 -13.28 4.67
C HIS A 139 -12.18 -14.52 4.25
N THR A 140 -11.98 -14.74 2.95
CA THR A 140 -11.19 -15.85 2.39
C THR A 140 -9.69 -15.78 2.71
N THR A 141 -9.15 -14.63 3.08
CA THR A 141 -7.73 -14.47 3.42
C THR A 141 -7.46 -14.40 4.93
N THR A 142 -8.50 -14.27 5.76
CA THR A 142 -8.39 -14.07 7.23
C THR A 142 -7.42 -15.04 7.92
N ASP A 143 -7.62 -16.36 7.73
CA ASP A 143 -6.82 -17.38 8.42
C ASP A 143 -5.35 -17.33 7.99
N SER A 144 -5.13 -17.14 6.69
CA SER A 144 -3.81 -16.98 6.10
C SER A 144 -3.09 -15.75 6.67
N THR A 145 -3.81 -14.62 6.77
CA THR A 145 -3.28 -13.37 7.33
C THR A 145 -2.90 -13.54 8.79
N LEU A 146 -3.76 -14.13 9.61
CA LEU A 146 -3.48 -14.36 11.03
C LEU A 146 -2.28 -15.30 11.22
N LYS A 147 -2.14 -16.34 10.39
CA LYS A 147 -0.99 -17.25 10.41
C LYS A 147 0.32 -16.51 10.10
N ILE A 148 0.35 -15.74 9.01
CA ILE A 148 1.54 -14.96 8.62
C ILE A 148 1.92 -13.97 9.73
N VAL A 149 0.96 -13.21 10.26
CA VAL A 149 1.22 -12.24 11.34
C VAL A 149 1.69 -12.93 12.63
N ALA A 150 1.21 -14.14 12.93
CA ALA A 150 1.69 -14.92 14.07
C ALA A 150 3.14 -15.39 13.89
N GLU A 151 3.55 -15.75 12.66
CA GLU A 151 4.93 -16.14 12.35
C GLU A 151 5.92 -14.97 12.38
N LEU A 152 5.46 -13.72 12.21
CA LEU A 152 6.28 -12.51 12.27
C LEU A 152 6.54 -11.99 13.71
N ARG A 153 5.88 -12.55 14.73
CA ARG A 153 5.98 -12.13 16.15
C ARG A 153 7.01 -12.95 16.92
#